data_AF-A0A920A999-F1
#
_entry.id   AF-A0A920A999-F1
#
_cell.length_a   1.000
_cell.length_b   1.000
_cell.length_c   1.000
_cell.angle_alpha   90.00
_cell.angle_beta   90.00
_cell.angle_gamma   90.00
#
_symmetry.space_group_name_H-M   'P 1'
#
loop_
_entity.id
_entity.type
_entity.pdbx_description
1 polymer ?
#
loop_
_entity_poly.entity_id
_entity_poly.type
_entity_poly.pdbx_seq_one_letter_code
_entity_poly.pdbx_strand_id
1 'polypeptide(L)' 'MRARLNKIYVTHTGQSLRKIEDALERDTFMTAEQAKDFGLVDEVTERRAEESAKSE' A
#
# COMPACT_ATOMS: atom_id res chain seq x y z
N MET A 1 -19.33 6.09 -8.02
CA MET A 1 -17.86 6.24 -8.21
C MET A 1 -17.05 5.57 -7.09
N ARG A 2 -17.36 5.82 -5.81
CA ARG A 2 -16.66 5.25 -4.64
C ARG A 2 -16.52 3.71 -4.65
N ALA A 3 -17.60 2.98 -4.95
CA ALA A 3 -17.57 1.51 -4.94
C ALA A 3 -16.57 0.86 -5.92
N ARG A 4 -16.28 1.50 -7.06
CA ARG A 4 -15.29 0.98 -8.03
C ARG A 4 -13.86 1.14 -7.51
N LEU A 5 -13.57 2.28 -6.89
CA LEU A 5 -12.27 2.54 -6.25
C LEU A 5 -12.04 1.55 -5.10
N ASN A 6 -13.03 1.36 -4.23
CA ASN A 6 -12.90 0.44 -3.09
C ASN A 6 -12.58 -1.00 -3.56
N LYS A 7 -13.19 -1.46 -4.66
CA LYS A 7 -12.88 -2.78 -5.24
C LYS A 7 -11.43 -2.88 -5.73
N ILE A 8 -10.89 -1.83 -6.33
CA ILE A 8 -9.48 -1.81 -6.79
C ILE A 8 -8.56 -1.96 -5.57
N TYR A 9 -8.81 -1.19 -4.51
CA TYR A 9 -8.04 -1.31 -3.26
C TYR A 9 -8.13 -2.72 -2.66
N VAL A 10 -9.31 -3.32 -2.55
CA VAL A 10 -9.47 -4.69 -2.04
C VAL A 10 -8.65 -5.70 -2.85
N THR A 11 -8.67 -5.60 -4.18
CA THR A 11 -7.93 -6.53 -5.05
C THR A 11 -6.42 -6.43 -4.86
N HIS A 12 -5.87 -5.22 -4.73
CA HIS A 12 -4.42 -5.03 -4.66
C HIS A 12 -3.86 -5.10 -3.24
N THR A 13 -4.60 -4.64 -2.24
CA THR A 13 -4.15 -4.63 -0.84
C THR A 13 -4.47 -5.93 -0.08
N GLY A 14 -5.36 -6.76 -0.62
CA GLY A 14 -5.88 -7.95 0.08
C GLY A 14 -6.72 -7.60 1.32
N GLN A 15 -7.01 -6.33 1.58
CA GLN A 15 -7.80 -5.90 2.73
C GLN A 15 -9.29 -6.08 2.46
N SER A 16 -10.07 -6.26 3.53
CA SER A 16 -11.53 -6.34 3.43
C SER A 16 -12.14 -5.01 2.97
N LEU A 17 -13.28 -5.10 2.27
CA LEU A 17 -14.01 -3.91 1.79
C LEU A 17 -14.33 -2.92 2.91
N ARG A 18 -14.73 -3.41 4.08
CA ARG A 18 -15.05 -2.59 5.26
C ARG A 18 -13.84 -1.79 5.74
N LYS A 19 -12.65 -2.42 5.78
CA LYS A 19 -11.42 -1.75 6.22
C LYS A 19 -10.98 -0.67 5.23
N ILE A 20 -11.19 -0.89 3.93
CA ILE A 20 -10.97 0.11 2.89
C ILE A 20 -11.98 1.26 3.02
N GLU A 21 -13.25 0.96 3.29
CA GLU A 21 -14.28 1.99 3.48
C GLU A 21 -13.99 2.89 4.68
N ASP A 22 -13.65 2.33 5.84
CA ASP A 22 -13.27 3.10 7.03
C ASP A 22 -12.02 3.94 6.78
N ALA A 23 -11.02 3.39 6.08
CA ALA A 23 -9.77 4.09 5.76
C ALA A 23 -9.93 5.21 4.71
N LEU A 24 -10.96 5.12 3.85
CA LEU A 24 -11.28 6.11 2.82
C LEU A 24 -12.42 7.06 3.22
N GLU A 25 -13.09 6.81 4.34
CA GLU A 25 -14.12 7.71 4.88
C GLU A 25 -13.50 9.03 5.35
N ARG A 26 -12.30 8.97 5.91
CA ARG A 26 -11.48 10.12 6.30
C ARG A 26 -10.06 9.99 5.76
N ASP A 27 -9.42 11.14 5.57
CA ASP A 27 -8.01 11.18 5.19
C ASP A 27 -7.16 10.49 6.27
N THR A 28 -6.69 9.30 5.94
CA THR A 28 -5.83 8.48 6.80
C THR A 28 -4.41 8.56 6.27
N PHE A 29 -3.52 9.20 7.03
CA PHE A 29 -2.09 9.23 6.72
C PHE A 29 -1.42 8.01 7.34
N MET A 30 -0.63 7.30 6.53
CA MET A 30 0.11 6.11 6.94
C MET A 30 1.61 6.38 6.84
N THR A 31 2.39 5.85 7.79
CA THR A 31 3.85 5.77 7.64
C THR A 31 4.20 4.75 6.55
N ALA A 32 5.46 4.75 6.11
CA ALA A 32 5.92 3.80 5.09
C ALA A 32 5.72 2.33 5.54
N GLU A 33 6.03 2.02 6.80
CA GLU A 33 5.78 0.69 7.39
C GLU A 33 4.29 0.34 7.41
N GLN A 34 3.44 1.28 7.83
CA GLN A 34 1.98 1.07 7.85
C GLN A 34 1.41 0.87 6.45
N ALA A 35 1.93 1.58 5.44
CA ALA A 35 1.52 1.39 4.05
C ALA A 35 1.91 0.00 3.53
N LYS A 36 3.07 -0.52 3.96
CA LYS A 36 3.50 -1.89 3.65
C LYS A 36 2.58 -2.92 4.30
N ASP A 37 2.32 -2.78 5.60
CA ASP A 37 1.41 -3.69 6.32
C ASP A 37 -0.03 -3.62 5.80
N PHE A 38 -0.44 -2.46 5.30
CA PHE A 38 -1.74 -2.29 4.65
C PHE A 38 -1.79 -2.97 3.28
N GLY A 39 -0.65 -3.30 2.67
CA GLY A 39 -0.56 -3.89 1.33
C GLY A 39 -0.63 -2.85 0.21
N LEU A 40 -0.29 -1.59 0.49
CA LEU A 40 -0.19 -0.53 -0.52
C LEU A 40 1.16 -0.55 -1.24
N VAL A 41 2.21 -1.02 -0.55
CA VAL A 41 3.59 -1.11 -1.06
C VAL A 41 4.22 -2.42 -0.60
N ASP A 42 5.09 -3.00 -1.42
CA ASP A 42 5.71 -4.30 -1.11
C ASP A 42 6.94 -4.16 -0.20
N GLU A 43 7.75 -3.12 -0.43
CA GLU A 43 9.00 -2.87 0.27
C GLU A 43 9.20 -1.39 0.58
N VAL A 44 9.81 -1.11 1.73
CA VAL A 44 10.22 0.22 2.15
C VAL A 44 11.75 0.24 2.19
N THR A 45 12.37 1.13 1.41
CA THR A 45 13.82 1.23 1.30
C THR A 45 14.28 2.64 1.72
N GLU A 46 15.16 2.74 2.72
CA GLU A 46 15.64 4.03 3.23
C GLU A 46 16.78 4.64 2.40
N ARG A 47 17.56 3.79 1.74
CA ARG A 47 18.62 4.17 0.80
C ARG A 47 18.49 3.34 -0.44
N ARG A 48 18.84 3.92 -1.59
CA ARG A 48 18.90 3.18 -2.85
C ARG A 48 19.81 1.98 -2.62
N ALA A 49 19.32 0.78 -2.92
CA ALA A 49 20.15 -0.42 -2.90
C ALA A 49 21.28 -0.21 -3.93
N GLU A 50 22.46 0.16 -3.45
CA GLU A 50 23.67 0.26 -4.27
C GLU A 50 24.20 -1.14 -4.57
N GLU A 51 23.37 -2.01 -5.16
CA GLU A 51 23.78 -3.39 -5.45
C GLU A 51 22.93 -4.09 -6.54
N SER A 52 22.39 -3.34 -7.49
CA SER A 52 21.94 -3.90 -8.78
C SER A 52 22.89 -3.59 -9.95
N ALA A 53 24.11 -3.13 -9.66
CA ALA A 53 25.10 -2.74 -10.69
C ALA A 53 26.51 -3.31 -10.51
N LYS A 54 26.71 -4.36 -9.69
CA LYS A 54 27.94 -5.19 -9.72
C LYS A 54 27.59 -6.66 -9.48
N SER A 55 28.19 -7.53 -10.29
CA SER A 55 28.00 -8.99 -10.45
C SER A 55 26.81 -9.38 -11.34
N GLU A 56 26.94 -10.17 -12.40
CA GLU A 56 28.06 -10.65 -13.23
C GLU A 56 27.45 -11.06 -14.58
#